data_AF-A0A1Z4IBD7-F1
#
_entry.id   AF-A0A1Z4IBD7-F1
#
_cell.length_a   1.000
_cell.length_b   1.000
_cell.length_c   1.000
_cell.angle_alpha   90.00
_cell.angle_beta   90.00
_cell.angle_gamma   90.00
#
_symmetry.space_group_name_H-M   'P 1'
#
loop_
_entity.id
_entity.type
_entity.pdbx_description
1 polymer ?
#
loop_
_entity_poly.entity_id
_entity_poly.type
_entity_poly.pdbx_seq_one_letter_code
_entity_poly.pdbx_strand_id
1 'polypeptide(L)'
;MKLLESEGWTKADAMRALEAIDFSTDPNEMNIRRAMSLFAGAELINRQRLQAAQKGMVTKKNKEIEKINQEYTAKIDQLNKYYNQEKEKYETEIQNLHDSNQSLEIKLKTVNSQNRELLQANEQLQKDNKALKNIVDQIKLKLAIDVKQLLRYEDSEIRKALISMFKSTLG
;
A
#
# COMPACT_ATOMS: atom_id res chain seq x y z
N MET A 1 -12.41 -65.10 -28.75
CA MET A 1 -12.41 -63.62 -28.76
C MET A 1 -12.46 -63.01 -30.15
N LYS A 2 -11.56 -63.39 -31.08
CA LYS A 2 -11.53 -62.83 -32.46
C LYS A 2 -12.89 -62.85 -33.19
N LEU A 3 -13.69 -63.90 -32.99
CA LEU A 3 -15.04 -64.04 -33.55
C LEU A 3 -16.00 -62.91 -33.09
N LEU A 4 -15.93 -62.49 -31.82
CA LEU A 4 -16.84 -61.49 -31.23
C LEU A 4 -16.40 -60.07 -31.52
N GLU A 5 -15.09 -59.85 -31.53
CA GLU A 5 -14.50 -58.58 -31.95
C GLU A 5 -14.85 -58.29 -33.42
N SER A 6 -14.90 -59.30 -34.30
CA SER A 6 -15.37 -59.14 -35.69
C SER A 6 -16.87 -58.90 -35.82
N GLU A 7 -17.67 -59.27 -34.81
CA GLU A 7 -19.12 -59.01 -34.74
C GLU A 7 -19.46 -57.67 -34.06
N GLY A 8 -18.45 -56.83 -33.79
CA GLY A 8 -18.62 -55.47 -33.25
C GLY A 8 -18.74 -55.39 -31.72
N TRP A 9 -18.45 -56.47 -31.00
CA TRP A 9 -18.51 -56.48 -29.55
C TRP A 9 -17.27 -55.83 -28.93
N THR A 10 -17.46 -55.12 -27.81
CA THR A 10 -16.31 -54.69 -27.01
C THR A 10 -15.67 -55.91 -26.35
N LYS A 11 -14.35 -55.89 -26.16
CA LYS A 11 -13.63 -56.97 -25.50
C LYS A 11 -14.19 -57.31 -24.12
N ALA A 12 -14.65 -56.30 -23.37
CA ALA A 12 -15.27 -56.49 -22.06
C ALA A 12 -16.67 -57.13 -22.15
N ASP A 13 -17.48 -56.79 -23.16
CA ASP A 13 -18.79 -57.41 -23.35
C ASP A 13 -18.66 -58.84 -23.89
N ALA A 14 -17.69 -59.08 -24.77
CA ALA A 14 -17.34 -60.41 -25.25
C ALA A 14 -16.87 -61.33 -24.10
N MET A 15 -16.01 -60.83 -23.20
CA MET A 15 -15.59 -61.60 -22.02
C MET A 15 -16.76 -61.92 -21.09
N ARG A 16 -17.69 -60.97 -20.88
CA ARG A 16 -18.86 -61.15 -20.02
C ARG A 16 -19.89 -62.13 -20.60
N ALA A 17 -20.12 -62.09 -21.91
CA ALA A 17 -21.00 -63.06 -22.57
C ALA A 17 -20.46 -64.50 -22.50
N LEU A 18 -19.14 -64.65 -22.41
CA LEU A 18 -18.47 -65.94 -22.29
C LEU A 18 -18.25 -66.37 -20.82
N GLU A 19 -18.54 -65.52 -19.83
CA GLU A 19 -18.36 -65.81 -18.41
C GLU A 19 -19.24 -66.97 -17.92
N ALA A 20 -20.42 -67.14 -18.53
CA ALA A 20 -21.34 -68.23 -18.24
C ALA A 20 -20.98 -69.56 -18.92
N ILE A 21 -19.88 -69.61 -19.69
CA ILE A 21 -19.45 -70.80 -20.43
C ILE A 21 -18.27 -71.46 -19.72
N ASP A 22 -18.43 -72.73 -19.37
CA ASP A 22 -17.33 -73.54 -18.86
C ASP A 22 -16.47 -74.10 -20.00
N PHE A 23 -15.34 -73.44 -20.26
CA PHE A 23 -14.38 -73.85 -21.29
C PHE A 23 -13.62 -75.15 -20.96
N SER A 24 -13.72 -75.67 -19.73
CA SER A 24 -13.10 -76.95 -19.36
C SER A 24 -13.83 -78.17 -19.97
N THR A 25 -15.05 -77.96 -20.48
CA THR A 25 -15.91 -79.00 -21.06
C THR A 25 -15.89 -79.06 -22.59
N ASP A 26 -14.94 -78.37 -23.24
CA ASP A 26 -14.83 -78.18 -24.69
C ASP A 26 -16.18 -77.77 -25.35
N PRO A 27 -16.71 -76.59 -25.00
CA PRO A 27 -18.01 -76.15 -25.49
C PRO A 27 -17.99 -75.97 -27.01
N ASN A 28 -18.89 -76.67 -27.70
CA ASN A 28 -19.06 -76.50 -29.15
C ASN A 28 -19.51 -75.07 -29.52
N GLU A 29 -19.29 -74.69 -30.78
CA GLU A 29 -19.63 -73.34 -31.29
C GLU A 29 -21.12 -72.99 -31.06
N MET A 30 -22.01 -73.98 -31.11
CA MET A 30 -23.45 -73.80 -30.88
C MET A 30 -23.76 -73.36 -29.44
N ASN A 31 -23.07 -73.93 -28.45
CA ASN A 31 -23.19 -73.53 -27.04
C ASN A 31 -22.67 -72.12 -26.81
N ILE A 32 -21.57 -71.75 -27.46
CA ILE A 32 -20.99 -70.41 -27.42
C ILE A 32 -21.98 -69.38 -28.00
N ARG A 33 -22.53 -69.66 -29.20
CA ARG A 33 -23.51 -68.78 -29.85
C ARG A 33 -24.82 -68.66 -29.07
N ARG A 34 -25.25 -69.72 -28.37
CA ARG A 34 -26.46 -69.68 -27.52
C ARG A 34 -26.27 -68.78 -26.30
N ALA A 35 -25.15 -68.91 -25.58
CA ALA A 35 -24.83 -68.05 -24.43
C ALA A 35 -24.67 -66.58 -24.85
N MET A 36 -24.04 -66.33 -25.99
CA MET A 36 -23.95 -64.99 -26.56
C MET A 36 -25.30 -64.41 -26.94
N SER A 37 -26.18 -65.18 -27.57
CA SER A 37 -27.51 -64.72 -27.98
C SER A 37 -28.35 -64.23 -26.78
N LEU A 38 -28.23 -64.91 -25.64
CA LEU A 38 -28.87 -64.50 -24.38
C LEU A 38 -28.34 -63.15 -23.87
N PHE A 39 -27.03 -62.90 -24.01
CA PHE A 39 -26.41 -61.63 -23.61
C PHE A 39 -26.68 -60.50 -24.65
N ALA A 40 -26.70 -60.83 -25.94
CA ALA A 40 -26.80 -59.89 -27.06
C ALA A 40 -28.16 -59.17 -27.15
N GLY A 41 -29.21 -59.71 -26.53
CA GLY A 41 -30.54 -59.13 -26.51
C GLY A 41 -30.68 -57.96 -25.53
N ALA A 42 -31.48 -58.15 -24.49
CA ALA A 42 -31.82 -57.08 -23.55
C ALA A 42 -30.61 -56.57 -22.74
N GLU A 43 -29.67 -57.45 -22.38
CA GLU A 43 -28.54 -57.12 -21.50
C GLU A 43 -27.52 -56.20 -22.18
N LEU A 44 -27.10 -56.53 -23.41
CA LEU A 44 -26.19 -55.68 -24.19
C LEU A 44 -26.80 -54.30 -24.48
N ILE A 45 -28.07 -54.24 -24.89
CA ILE A 45 -28.78 -52.97 -25.16
C ILE A 45 -28.87 -52.11 -23.89
N ASN A 46 -29.22 -52.70 -22.75
CA ASN A 46 -29.31 -51.98 -21.48
C ASN A 46 -27.94 -51.42 -21.07
N ARG A 47 -26.86 -52.19 -21.23
CA ARG A 47 -25.50 -51.72 -20.94
C ARG A 47 -25.05 -50.60 -21.85
N GLN A 48 -25.29 -50.70 -23.16
CA GLN A 48 -24.95 -49.63 -24.11
C GLN A 48 -25.70 -48.33 -23.75
N ARG A 49 -26.98 -48.43 -23.38
CA ARG A 49 -27.77 -47.27 -22.90
C ARG A 49 -27.18 -46.68 -21.62
N LEU A 50 -26.82 -47.51 -20.63
CA LEU A 50 -26.20 -47.06 -19.38
C LEU A 50 -24.85 -46.39 -19.63
N GLN A 51 -24.01 -46.96 -20.49
CA GLN A 51 -22.72 -46.37 -20.85
C GLN A 51 -22.89 -45.03 -21.58
N ALA A 52 -23.85 -44.93 -22.51
CA ALA A 52 -24.15 -43.67 -23.19
C ALA A 52 -24.65 -42.61 -22.21
N ALA A 53 -25.53 -42.97 -21.28
CA ALA A 53 -26.02 -42.08 -20.23
C ALA A 53 -24.89 -41.62 -19.30
N GLN A 54 -24.01 -42.52 -18.87
CA GLN A 54 -22.83 -42.20 -18.06
C GLN A 54 -21.88 -41.25 -18.80
N LYS A 55 -21.56 -41.54 -20.07
CA LYS A 55 -20.73 -40.65 -20.90
C LYS A 55 -21.35 -39.26 -21.01
N GLY A 56 -22.65 -39.17 -21.28
CA GLY A 56 -23.37 -37.89 -21.33
C GLY A 56 -23.30 -37.12 -20.01
N MET A 57 -23.45 -37.81 -18.87
CA MET A 57 -23.33 -37.20 -17.55
C MET A 57 -21.91 -36.68 -17.28
N VAL A 58 -20.87 -37.45 -17.64
CA VAL A 58 -19.47 -37.03 -17.49
C VAL A 58 -19.16 -35.82 -18.37
N THR A 59 -19.58 -35.84 -19.63
CA THR A 59 -19.40 -34.68 -20.53
C THR A 59 -20.09 -33.43 -19.99
N LYS A 60 -21.31 -33.55 -19.45
CA LYS A 60 -22.03 -32.43 -18.85
C LYS A 60 -21.28 -31.87 -17.64
N LYS A 61 -20.83 -32.75 -16.73
CA LYS A 61 -20.05 -32.35 -15.55
C LYS A 61 -18.71 -31.71 -15.92
N ASN A 62 -18.01 -32.23 -16.92
CA ASN A 62 -16.75 -31.65 -17.38
C ASN A 62 -16.94 -30.23 -17.92
N LYS A 63 -18.00 -30.00 -18.72
CA LYS A 63 -18.35 -28.65 -19.22
C LYS A 63 -18.70 -27.69 -18.08
N GLU A 64 -19.41 -28.18 -17.06
CA GLU A 64 -19.75 -27.40 -15.88
C GLU A 64 -18.50 -27.02 -15.08
N ILE A 65 -17.59 -27.97 -14.84
CA ILE A 65 -16.31 -27.72 -14.19
C ILE A 65 -15.48 -26.69 -14.97
N GLU A 66 -15.42 -26.83 -16.30
CA GLU A 66 -14.67 -25.89 -17.15
C GLU A 66 -15.24 -24.48 -17.05
N LYS A 67 -16.57 -24.33 -17.11
CA LYS A 67 -17.24 -23.04 -16.94
C LYS A 67 -16.95 -22.43 -15.57
N ILE A 68 -17.07 -23.23 -14.50
CA ILE A 68 -16.77 -22.80 -13.14
C ILE A 68 -15.32 -22.34 -13.03
N ASN A 69 -14.37 -23.10 -13.58
CA ASN A 69 -12.95 -22.74 -13.55
C ASN A 69 -12.70 -21.40 -14.27
N GLN A 70 -13.31 -21.19 -15.44
CA GLN A 70 -13.21 -19.91 -16.17
C GLN A 70 -13.76 -18.74 -15.35
N GLU A 71 -14.91 -18.91 -14.69
CA GLU A 71 -15.50 -17.89 -13.83
C GLU A 71 -14.60 -17.56 -12.63
N TYR A 72 -14.03 -18.58 -11.97
CA TYR A 72 -13.11 -18.38 -10.86
C TYR A 72 -11.80 -17.72 -11.30
N THR A 73 -11.22 -18.13 -12.43
CA THR A 73 -10.03 -17.49 -12.99
C THR A 73 -10.30 -16.01 -13.26
N ALA A 74 -11.40 -15.68 -13.93
CA ALA A 74 -11.75 -14.28 -14.20
C ALA A 74 -11.95 -13.48 -12.90
N LYS A 75 -12.55 -14.08 -11.87
CA LYS A 75 -12.76 -13.44 -10.56
C LYS A 75 -11.45 -13.21 -9.82
N ILE A 76 -10.54 -14.17 -9.86
CA ILE A 76 -9.18 -14.05 -9.29
C ILE A 76 -8.41 -12.94 -10.00
N ASP A 77 -8.46 -12.89 -11.33
CA ASP A 77 -7.77 -11.87 -12.12
C ASP A 77 -8.29 -10.46 -11.82
N GLN A 78 -9.62 -10.31 -11.71
CA GLN A 78 -10.23 -9.03 -11.31
C GLN A 78 -9.80 -8.61 -9.90
N LEU A 79 -9.78 -9.55 -8.96
CA LEU A 79 -9.38 -9.27 -7.57
C LEU A 79 -7.91 -8.89 -7.47
N ASN A 80 -7.03 -9.60 -8.20
CA ASN A 80 -5.62 -9.28 -8.29
C ASN A 80 -5.39 -7.90 -8.91
N LYS A 81 -6.12 -7.56 -9.97
CA LYS A 81 -6.05 -6.24 -10.59
C LYS A 81 -6.47 -5.13 -9.62
N TYR A 82 -7.58 -5.32 -8.90
CA TYR A 82 -8.05 -4.39 -7.88
C TYR A 82 -7.00 -4.20 -6.78
N TYR A 83 -6.48 -5.30 -6.24
CA TYR A 83 -5.48 -5.28 -5.17
C TYR A 83 -4.20 -4.55 -5.60
N ASN A 84 -3.71 -4.81 -6.82
CA ASN A 84 -2.53 -4.13 -7.34
C ASN A 84 -2.75 -2.62 -7.49
N GLN A 85 -3.94 -2.20 -7.95
CA GLN A 85 -4.28 -0.78 -8.04
C GLN A 85 -4.36 -0.09 -6.68
N GLU A 86 -4.93 -0.74 -5.66
CA GLU A 86 -4.92 -0.20 -4.30
C GLU A 86 -3.51 -0.13 -3.74
N LYS A 87 -2.70 -1.17 -3.94
CA LYS A 87 -1.32 -1.21 -3.49
C LYS A 87 -0.51 -0.05 -4.08
N GLU A 88 -0.60 0.18 -5.39
CA GLU A 88 0.08 1.30 -6.06
C GLU A 88 -0.36 2.67 -5.52
N LYS A 89 -1.65 2.84 -5.21
CA LYS A 89 -2.17 4.07 -4.60
C LYS A 89 -1.57 4.30 -3.21
N TYR A 90 -1.56 3.28 -2.35
CA TYR A 90 -0.98 3.39 -1.02
C TYR A 90 0.53 3.62 -1.06
N GLU A 91 1.26 2.96 -1.97
CA GLU A 91 2.70 3.20 -2.16
C GLU A 91 2.97 4.66 -2.58
N THR A 92 2.16 5.20 -3.48
CA THR A 92 2.26 6.60 -3.91
C THR A 92 1.94 7.56 -2.76
N GLU A 93 0.91 7.28 -1.97
CA GLU A 93 0.54 8.09 -0.80
C GLU A 93 1.63 8.09 0.26
N ILE A 94 2.21 6.92 0.57
CA ILE A 94 3.31 6.78 1.51
C ILE A 94 4.52 7.58 1.04
N GLN A 95 4.86 7.52 -0.25
CA GLN A 95 5.98 8.29 -0.80
C GLN A 95 5.74 9.81 -0.69
N ASN A 96 4.54 10.27 -1.05
CA ASN A 96 4.19 11.69 -0.95
C ASN A 96 4.24 12.19 0.50
N LEU A 97 3.75 11.40 1.46
CA LEU A 97 3.82 11.72 2.89
C LEU A 97 5.27 11.74 3.39
N HIS A 98 6.10 10.82 2.91
CA HIS A 98 7.53 10.78 3.23
C HIS A 98 8.24 12.05 2.76
N ASP A 99 8.05 12.43 1.49
CA ASP A 99 8.67 13.62 0.89
C ASP A 99 8.20 14.91 1.59
N SER A 100 6.91 14.98 1.92
CA SER A 100 6.33 16.11 2.68
C SER A 100 6.95 16.21 4.07
N ASN A 101 7.09 15.09 4.79
CA ASN A 101 7.72 15.07 6.11
C ASN A 101 9.18 15.50 6.05
N GLN A 102 9.94 15.04 5.06
CA GLN A 102 11.32 15.46 4.86
C GLN A 102 11.42 16.97 4.60
N SER A 103 10.53 17.52 3.77
CA SER A 103 10.45 18.96 3.52
C SER A 103 10.15 19.75 4.80
N LEU A 104 9.19 19.29 5.60
CA LEU A 104 8.83 19.91 6.87
C LEU A 104 9.98 19.85 7.88
N GLU A 105 10.72 18.75 7.93
CA GLU A 105 11.89 18.62 8.82
C GLU A 105 12.99 19.62 8.44
N ILE A 106 13.25 19.81 7.15
CA ILE A 106 14.20 20.82 6.66
C ILE A 106 13.74 22.22 7.06
N LYS A 107 12.47 22.57 6.82
CA LYS A 107 11.90 23.87 7.21
C LYS A 107 12.01 24.12 8.71
N LEU A 108 11.73 23.09 9.52
CA LEU A 108 11.82 23.17 10.98
C LEU A 108 13.27 23.41 11.44
N LYS A 109 14.25 22.74 10.83
CA LYS A 109 15.68 22.99 11.09
C LYS A 109 16.07 24.43 10.74
N THR A 110 15.62 24.95 9.59
CA THR A 110 15.88 26.33 9.17
C THR A 110 15.29 27.34 10.16
N VAL A 111 14.01 27.20 10.51
CA VAL A 111 13.35 28.10 11.47
C VAL A 111 14.02 28.06 12.83
N ASN A 112 14.44 26.89 13.30
CA ASN A 112 15.18 26.77 14.55
C ASN A 112 16.55 27.46 14.51
N SER A 113 17.27 27.41 13.38
CA SER A 113 18.53 28.16 13.21
C SER A 113 18.28 29.67 13.30
N GLN A 114 17.30 30.16 12.52
CA GLN A 114 16.94 31.58 12.51
C GLN A 114 16.51 32.07 13.89
N ASN A 115 15.73 31.28 14.62
CA ASN A 115 15.29 31.65 15.96
C ASN A 115 16.45 31.74 16.95
N ARG A 116 17.45 30.84 16.84
CA ARG A 116 18.68 30.92 17.66
C ARG A 116 19.48 32.18 17.34
N GLU A 117 19.64 32.53 16.07
CA GLU A 117 20.32 33.74 15.64
C GLU A 117 19.63 35.00 16.17
N LEU A 118 18.29 35.04 16.10
CA LEU A 118 17.49 36.15 16.64
C LEU A 118 17.62 36.28 18.16
N LEU A 119 17.63 35.16 18.90
CA LEU A 119 17.85 35.18 20.35
C LEU A 119 19.23 35.74 20.68
N GLN A 120 20.28 35.32 19.98
CA GLN A 120 21.64 35.84 20.17
C GLN A 120 21.73 37.34 19.85
N ALA A 121 21.15 37.78 18.73
CA ALA A 121 21.12 39.20 18.36
C ALA A 121 20.37 40.04 19.40
N ASN A 122 19.24 39.55 19.91
CA ASN A 122 18.48 40.24 20.94
C ASN A 122 19.24 40.32 22.28
N GLU A 123 19.90 39.26 22.71
CA GLU A 123 20.77 39.28 23.90
C GLU A 123 21.89 40.31 23.75
N GLN A 124 22.51 40.39 22.56
CA GLN A 124 23.55 41.38 22.29
C GLN A 124 23.01 42.81 22.33
N LEU A 125 21.87 43.07 21.67
CA LEU A 125 21.20 44.37 21.69
C LEU A 125 20.81 44.80 23.11
N GLN A 126 20.38 43.87 23.96
CA GLN A 126 20.09 44.17 25.37
C GLN A 126 21.35 44.60 26.14
N LYS A 127 22.48 43.93 25.91
CA LYS A 127 23.77 44.33 26.50
C LYS A 127 24.21 45.70 26.02
N ASP A 128 24.10 45.95 24.72
CA ASP A 128 24.50 47.21 24.10
C ASP A 128 23.62 48.37 24.58
N ASN A 129 22.29 48.16 24.67
CA ASN A 129 21.37 49.16 25.22
C ASN A 129 21.69 49.50 26.69
N LYS A 130 22.07 48.50 27.50
CA LYS A 130 22.50 48.74 28.88
C LYS A 130 23.81 49.52 28.93
N ALA A 131 24.77 49.20 28.08
CA ALA A 131 26.04 49.92 27.98
C ALA A 131 25.83 51.37 27.54
N LEU A 132 25.01 51.61 26.51
CA LEU A 132 24.66 52.94 26.03
C LEU A 132 23.95 53.77 27.10
N LYS A 133 23.01 53.16 27.83
CA LYS A 133 22.36 53.83 28.97
C LYS A 133 23.38 54.28 30.01
N ASN A 134 24.31 53.41 30.39
CA ASN A 134 25.37 53.76 31.35
C ASN A 134 26.25 54.91 30.84
N ILE A 135 26.60 54.92 29.55
CA ILE A 135 27.37 56.01 28.93
C ILE A 135 26.58 57.32 28.96
N VAL A 136 25.30 57.28 28.59
CA VAL A 136 24.41 58.46 28.65
C VAL A 136 24.33 58.99 30.08
N ASP A 137 24.18 58.12 31.08
CA ASP A 137 24.14 58.52 32.49
C ASP A 137 25.47 59.14 32.95
N GLN A 138 26.62 58.61 32.51
CA GLN A 138 27.93 59.21 32.77
C GLN A 138 28.10 60.59 32.13
N ILE A 139 27.66 60.76 30.88
CA ILE A 139 27.70 62.05 30.17
C ILE A 139 26.81 63.06 30.89
N LYS A 140 25.58 62.66 31.27
CA LYS A 140 24.66 63.51 32.04
C LYS A 140 25.28 63.95 33.36
N LEU A 141 25.93 63.04 34.09
CA LEU A 141 26.61 63.36 35.34
C LEU A 141 27.76 64.36 35.13
N LYS A 142 28.61 64.12 34.12
CA LYS A 142 29.74 65.01 33.83
C LYS A 142 29.27 66.41 33.42
N LEU A 143 28.26 66.50 32.55
CA LEU A 143 27.63 67.76 32.19
C LEU A 143 27.07 68.49 33.41
N ALA A 144 26.43 67.78 34.35
CA ALA A 144 25.91 68.38 35.57
C ALA A 144 27.04 68.98 36.44
N ILE A 145 28.17 68.29 36.55
CA ILE A 145 29.36 68.77 37.27
C ILE A 145 29.93 70.02 36.58
N ASP A 146 30.13 69.97 35.27
CA ASP A 146 30.71 71.07 34.49
C ASP A 146 29.82 72.32 34.53
N VAL A 147 28.50 72.16 34.34
CA VAL A 147 27.53 73.25 34.47
C VAL A 147 27.55 73.86 35.87
N LYS A 148 27.61 73.04 36.93
CA LYS A 148 27.73 73.54 38.31
C LYS A 148 29.00 74.37 38.54
N GLN A 149 30.11 74.01 37.88
CA GLN A 149 31.35 74.80 37.94
C GLN A 149 31.20 76.13 37.20
N LEU A 150 30.63 76.12 35.98
CA LEU A 150 30.40 77.32 35.18
C LEU A 150 29.42 78.31 35.83
N LEU A 151 28.45 77.84 36.61
CA LEU A 151 27.53 78.72 37.34
C LEU A 151 28.20 79.58 38.42
N ARG A 152 29.49 79.36 38.72
CA ARG A 152 30.26 80.16 39.66
C ARG A 152 30.77 81.48 39.06
N TYR A 153 30.77 81.64 37.74
CA TYR A 153 31.15 82.91 37.10
C TYR A 153 30.09 84.00 37.34
N GLU A 154 30.51 85.27 37.39
CA GLU A 154 29.67 86.39 37.86
C GLU A 154 28.53 86.79 36.90
N ASP A 155 28.67 86.54 35.60
CA ASP A 155 27.71 86.96 34.57
C ASP A 155 26.35 86.27 34.69
N SER A 156 25.29 87.07 34.87
CA SER A 156 23.93 86.56 35.10
C SER A 156 23.22 86.04 33.85
N GLU A 157 23.52 86.59 32.66
CA GLU A 157 22.87 86.18 31.42
C GLU A 157 23.49 84.87 30.91
N ILE A 158 24.81 84.71 31.07
CA ILE A 158 25.50 83.44 30.80
C ILE A 158 24.96 82.32 31.70
N ARG A 159 24.72 82.60 32.99
CA ARG A 159 24.11 81.61 33.91
C ARG A 159 22.70 81.20 33.49
N LYS A 160 21.84 82.15 33.10
CA LYS A 160 20.47 81.85 32.63
C LYS A 160 20.49 81.00 31.37
N ALA A 161 21.34 81.33 30.40
CA ALA A 161 21.50 80.57 29.17
C ALA A 161 22.01 79.14 29.42
N LEU A 162 23.00 78.98 30.32
CA LEU A 162 23.52 77.67 30.74
C LEU A 162 22.44 76.79 31.40
N ILE A 163 21.62 77.37 32.28
CA ILE A 163 20.51 76.63 32.94
C ILE A 163 19.48 76.17 31.91
N SER A 164 19.12 77.03 30.95
CA SER A 164 18.17 76.68 29.88
C SER A 164 18.71 75.55 29.00
N MET A 165 19.98 75.64 28.58
CA MET A 165 20.63 74.61 27.76
C MET A 165 20.68 73.26 28.50
N PHE A 166 21.10 73.26 29.76
CA PHE A 166 21.19 72.04 30.57
C PHE A 166 19.84 71.37 30.82
N LYS A 167 18.77 72.15 31.04
CA LYS A 167 17.41 71.60 31.15
C LYS A 167 16.97 70.93 29.84
N SER A 168 17.29 71.51 28.69
CA SER A 168 16.92 70.94 27.38
C SER A 168 17.66 69.63 27.05
N THR A 169 18.87 69.43 27.58
CA THR A 169 19.68 68.22 27.32
C THR A 169 19.40 67.06 28.27
N LEU A 170 18.74 67.30 29.40
CA LEU A 170 18.37 66.25 30.35
C LEU A 170 17.13 65.44 29.92
N GLY A 171 16.29 66.03 29.05
CA GLY A 171 14.96 65.52 28.72
C GLY A 171 13.94 66.00 29.74
#